data_AF-A0A260QAH4-F1
#
_entry.id   AF-A0A260QAH4-F1
#
_cell.length_a   1.000
_cell.length_b   1.000
_cell.length_c   1.000
_cell.angle_alpha   90.00
_cell.angle_beta   90.00
_cell.angle_gamma   90.00
#
_symmetry.space_group_name_H-M   'P 1'
#
loop_
_entity.id
_entity.type
_entity.pdbx_description
1 polymer ?
#
loop_
_entity_poly.entity_id
_entity_poly.type
_entity_poly.pdbx_seq_one_letter_code
_entity_poly.pdbx_strand_id
1 'polypeptide(L)'
;MAACSLLEIQIGMIGWAAKNGKPWTENWMDVAKSSGAAVELCKSQLRSMDTSLADDVRALLAEAQPVFHERNNFAHAVFTLDPTRPGDEQWVLKSARVAEFKPLTAKEGSVLVATTNRLSKRAKALSARASGP
;
A
#
# COMPACT_ATOMS: atom_id res chain seq x y z
N MET A 1 7.46 -13.73 -6.21
CA MET A 1 6.50 -12.66 -6.56
C MET A 1 6.14 -11.96 -5.26
N ALA A 2 6.46 -10.68 -5.08
CA ALA A 2 6.13 -9.97 -3.83
C ALA A 2 4.64 -9.64 -3.83
N ALA A 3 3.91 -10.18 -2.84
CA ALA A 3 2.47 -9.96 -2.72
C ALA A 3 2.18 -8.47 -2.48
N CYS A 4 1.28 -7.88 -3.28
CA CYS A 4 0.78 -6.53 -3.03
C CYS A 4 0.08 -6.50 -1.67
N SER A 5 0.25 -5.41 -0.92
CA SER A 5 -0.52 -5.24 0.32
C SER A 5 -2.03 -5.15 0.03
N LEU A 6 -2.87 -5.54 1.00
CA LEU A 6 -4.33 -5.40 0.85
C LEU A 6 -4.75 -3.96 0.50
N LEU A 7 -4.08 -2.96 1.06
CA LEU A 7 -4.32 -1.55 0.76
C LEU A 7 -3.97 -1.21 -0.70
N GLU A 8 -2.82 -1.69 -1.21
CA GLU A 8 -2.46 -1.54 -2.63
C GLU A 8 -3.52 -2.18 -3.53
N ILE A 9 -3.96 -3.39 -3.21
CA ILE A 9 -5.01 -4.09 -3.97
C ILE A 9 -6.30 -3.26 -3.95
N GLN A 10 -6.73 -2.78 -2.79
CA GLN A 10 -7.94 -1.95 -2.68
C GLN A 10 -7.84 -0.65 -3.47
N ILE A 11 -6.68 0.01 -3.50
CA ILE A 11 -6.45 1.19 -4.34
C ILE A 11 -6.47 0.81 -5.83
N GLY A 12 -5.86 -0.30 -6.21
CA GLY A 12 -5.90 -0.79 -7.58
C GLY A 12 -7.29 -1.21 -8.05
N MET A 13 -8.14 -1.70 -7.14
CA MET A 13 -9.55 -2.00 -7.42
C MET A 13 -10.34 -0.75 -7.82
N ILE A 14 -9.97 0.45 -7.35
CA ILE A 14 -10.58 1.71 -7.80
C ILE A 14 -10.29 1.94 -9.29
N GLY A 15 -9.02 1.78 -9.69
CA GLY A 15 -8.63 1.89 -11.10
C GLY A 15 -9.28 0.83 -11.97
N TRP A 16 -9.29 -0.42 -11.48
CA TRP A 16 -9.98 -1.50 -12.17
C TRP A 16 -11.48 -1.21 -12.33
N ALA A 17 -12.13 -0.67 -11.30
CA ALA A 17 -13.55 -0.32 -11.34
C ALA A 17 -13.82 0.79 -12.36
N ALA A 18 -13.02 1.86 -12.36
CA ALA A 18 -13.12 2.93 -13.35
C ALA A 18 -12.90 2.44 -14.79
N LYS A 19 -11.97 1.49 -14.99
CA LYS A 19 -11.70 0.91 -16.31
C LYS A 19 -12.87 0.05 -16.83
N ASN A 20 -13.48 -0.75 -15.95
CA ASN A 20 -14.42 -1.80 -16.35
C ASN A 20 -15.89 -1.48 -16.05
N GLY A 21 -16.17 -0.37 -15.35
CA GLY A 21 -17.51 -0.02 -14.90
C GLY A 21 -18.08 -1.00 -13.87
N LYS A 22 -17.24 -1.63 -13.03
CA LYS A 22 -17.66 -2.67 -12.07
C LYS A 22 -17.00 -2.50 -10.70
N PRO A 23 -17.73 -2.61 -9.58
CA PRO A 23 -17.17 -2.33 -8.25
C PRO A 23 -16.28 -3.46 -7.71
N TRP A 24 -16.42 -4.69 -8.23
CA TRP A 24 -15.85 -5.87 -7.61
C TRP A 24 -15.48 -6.97 -8.63
N THR A 25 -14.43 -7.74 -8.30
CA THR A 25 -14.01 -8.94 -9.02
C THR A 25 -13.35 -9.94 -8.06
N GLU A 26 -13.52 -11.23 -8.33
CA GLU A 26 -12.73 -12.31 -7.72
C GLU A 26 -11.35 -12.43 -8.36
N ASN A 27 -11.12 -11.78 -9.50
CA ASN A 27 -9.87 -11.85 -10.24
C ASN A 27 -8.92 -10.71 -9.86
N TRP A 28 -8.44 -10.74 -8.62
CA TRP A 28 -7.43 -9.80 -8.10
C TRP A 28 -6.08 -9.92 -8.82
N MET A 29 -5.86 -10.95 -9.65
CA MET A 29 -4.64 -11.11 -10.46
C MET A 29 -4.45 -9.97 -11.45
N ASP A 30 -5.54 -9.35 -11.94
CA ASP A 30 -5.44 -8.19 -12.83
C ASP A 30 -4.89 -6.94 -12.14
N VAL A 31 -4.99 -6.91 -10.81
CA VAL A 31 -4.57 -5.82 -9.94
C VAL A 31 -3.23 -6.13 -9.27
N ALA A 32 -3.04 -7.34 -8.77
CA ALA A 32 -1.92 -7.78 -7.93
C ALA A 32 -0.75 -8.41 -8.73
N LYS A 33 -0.53 -7.96 -9.97
CA LYS A 33 0.46 -8.57 -10.89
C LYS A 33 1.90 -8.53 -10.35
N SER A 34 2.31 -7.41 -9.78
CA SER A 34 3.64 -7.20 -9.19
C SER A 34 3.59 -6.06 -8.17
N SER A 35 4.64 -5.91 -7.36
CA SER A 35 4.75 -4.81 -6.38
C SER A 35 4.54 -3.46 -7.07
N GLY A 36 3.62 -2.64 -6.54
CA GLY A 36 3.26 -1.35 -7.12
C GLY A 36 2.31 -1.41 -8.33
N ALA A 37 2.06 -2.59 -8.94
CA ALA A 37 1.18 -2.70 -10.11
C ALA A 37 -0.24 -2.21 -9.83
N ALA A 38 -0.75 -2.46 -8.63
CA ALA A 38 -2.09 -2.02 -8.24
C ALA A 38 -2.19 -0.48 -8.18
N VAL A 39 -1.14 0.17 -7.67
CA VAL A 39 -1.04 1.64 -7.60
C VAL A 39 -0.94 2.23 -9.00
N GLU A 40 -0.09 1.65 -9.87
CA GLU A 40 0.07 2.11 -11.25
C GLU A 40 -1.21 1.91 -12.09
N LEU A 41 -1.92 0.79 -11.87
CA LEU A 41 -3.24 0.60 -12.46
C LEU A 41 -4.19 1.73 -12.05
N CYS A 42 -4.28 2.05 -10.76
CA CYS A 42 -5.11 3.15 -10.26
C CYS A 42 -4.77 4.49 -10.93
N LYS A 43 -3.48 4.87 -10.93
CA LYS A 43 -3.00 6.11 -11.57
C LYS A 43 -3.36 6.18 -13.05
N SER A 44 -3.18 5.07 -13.78
CA SER A 44 -3.46 5.02 -15.23
C SER A 44 -4.93 5.25 -15.59
N GLN A 45 -5.84 5.03 -14.63
CA GLN A 45 -7.29 5.14 -14.84
C GLN A 45 -7.89 6.41 -14.24
N LEU A 46 -7.08 7.33 -13.69
CA LEU A 46 -7.56 8.63 -13.17
C LEU A 46 -8.33 9.44 -14.23
N ARG A 47 -7.94 9.32 -15.50
CA ARG A 47 -8.61 9.99 -16.63
C ARG A 47 -10.00 9.41 -16.97
N SER A 48 -10.28 8.19 -16.48
CA SER A 48 -11.55 7.49 -16.69
C SER A 48 -12.55 7.80 -15.57
N MET A 49 -12.12 8.54 -14.54
CA MET A 49 -12.94 8.95 -13.40
C MET A 49 -13.49 10.36 -13.62
N ASP A 50 -14.63 10.67 -13.01
CA ASP A 50 -15.07 12.06 -12.89
C ASP A 50 -14.06 12.89 -12.07
N THR A 51 -14.08 14.21 -12.25
CA THR A 51 -13.10 15.12 -11.64
C THR A 51 -13.06 15.00 -10.11
N SER A 52 -14.23 14.89 -9.46
CA SER A 52 -14.33 14.82 -8.00
C SER A 52 -13.74 13.51 -7.47
N LEU A 53 -14.06 12.39 -8.10
CA LEU A 53 -13.48 11.10 -7.78
C LEU A 53 -11.97 11.08 -8.04
N ALA A 54 -11.51 11.65 -9.15
CA ALA A 54 -10.08 11.71 -9.47
C ALA A 54 -9.29 12.49 -8.41
N ASP A 55 -9.83 13.59 -7.89
CA ASP A 55 -9.22 14.38 -6.82
C ASP A 55 -9.18 13.62 -5.50
N ASP A 56 -10.28 12.94 -5.15
CA ASP A 56 -10.32 12.07 -3.97
C ASP A 56 -9.30 10.94 -4.02
N VAL A 57 -9.10 10.34 -5.20
CA VAL A 57 -8.13 9.27 -5.42
C VAL A 57 -6.70 9.82 -5.37
N ARG A 58 -6.42 10.99 -5.94
CA ARG A 58 -5.10 11.65 -5.81
C ARG A 58 -4.74 11.90 -4.35
N ALA A 59 -5.69 12.41 -3.56
CA ALA A 59 -5.49 12.62 -2.13
C ALA A 59 -5.26 11.29 -1.38
N LEU A 60 -6.03 10.24 -1.70
CA LEU A 60 -5.81 8.91 -1.14
C LEU A 60 -4.41 8.37 -1.46
N LEU A 61 -3.96 8.50 -2.70
CA LEU A 61 -2.63 8.05 -3.14
C LEU A 61 -1.51 8.81 -2.41
N ALA A 62 -1.65 10.13 -2.26
CA ALA A 62 -0.69 10.94 -1.53
C ALA A 62 -0.59 10.53 -0.05
N GLU A 63 -1.73 10.27 0.61
CA GLU A 63 -1.77 9.80 1.99
C GLU A 63 -1.26 8.35 2.16
N ALA A 64 -1.45 7.49 1.15
CA ALA A 64 -1.02 6.10 1.19
C ALA A 64 0.48 5.91 0.88
N GLN A 65 1.09 6.84 0.14
CA GLN A 65 2.50 6.80 -0.24
C GLN A 65 3.46 6.54 0.94
N PRO A 66 3.41 7.27 2.07
CA PRO A 66 4.29 7.00 3.21
C PRO A 66 4.05 5.62 3.82
N VAL A 67 2.80 5.16 3.90
CA VAL A 67 2.45 3.83 4.42
C VAL A 67 3.03 2.72 3.56
N PHE A 68 3.02 2.89 2.23
CA PHE A 68 3.62 1.93 1.30
C PHE A 68 5.14 1.86 1.45
N HIS A 69 5.81 3.00 1.61
CA HIS A 69 7.25 3.02 1.84
C HIS A 69 7.60 2.29 3.12
N GLU A 70 6.91 2.62 4.21
CA GLU A 70 7.11 2.00 5.51
C GLU A 70 6.88 0.49 5.44
N ARG A 71 5.72 0.06 4.91
CA ARG A 71 5.41 -1.37 4.77
C ARG A 71 6.42 -2.10 3.89
N ASN A 72 6.88 -1.50 2.79
CA ASN A 72 7.88 -2.13 1.93
C ASN A 72 9.24 -2.28 2.63
N ASN A 73 9.61 -1.34 3.50
CA ASN A 73 10.83 -1.44 4.30
C ASN A 73 10.76 -2.63 5.26
N PHE A 74 9.62 -2.82 5.93
CA PHE A 74 9.44 -3.89 6.93
C PHE A 74 9.06 -5.27 6.34
N ALA A 75 8.33 -5.33 5.21
CA ALA A 75 7.82 -6.58 4.64
C ALA A 75 8.91 -7.54 4.15
N HIS A 76 10.10 -7.01 3.86
CA HIS A 76 11.28 -7.77 3.44
C HIS A 76 12.45 -7.63 4.41
N ALA A 77 12.16 -7.18 5.63
CA ALA A 77 13.17 -7.02 6.65
C ALA A 77 13.56 -8.39 7.22
N VAL A 78 14.86 -8.60 7.43
CA VAL A 78 15.42 -9.75 8.14
C VAL A 78 16.15 -9.25 9.37
N PHE A 79 15.95 -9.95 10.49
CA PHE A 79 16.76 -9.74 11.68
C PHE A 79 18.13 -10.37 11.47
N THR A 80 19.18 -9.57 11.60
CA THR A 80 20.57 -10.01 11.53
C THR A 80 21.23 -9.71 12.87
N LEU A 81 22.06 -10.63 13.35
CA LEU A 81 22.87 -10.41 14.54
C LEU A 81 24.21 -9.78 14.13
N ASP A 82 24.50 -8.58 14.62
CA ASP A 82 25.79 -7.89 14.47
C ASP A 82 26.55 -7.94 15.81
N PRO A 83 27.50 -8.87 15.99
CA PRO A 83 28.21 -9.06 17.25
C PRO A 83 29.20 -7.94 17.56
N THR A 84 29.43 -7.01 16.63
CA THR A 84 30.31 -5.85 16.85
C THR A 84 29.62 -4.73 17.65
N ARG A 85 28.31 -4.83 17.86
CA ARG A 85 27.50 -3.85 18.60
C ARG A 85 27.36 -4.19 20.09
N PRO A 86 27.12 -3.17 20.94
CA PRO A 86 26.77 -3.38 22.34
C PRO A 86 25.51 -4.24 22.49
N GLY A 87 25.44 -5.04 23.56
CA GLY A 87 24.52 -6.19 23.72
C GLY A 87 23.10 -6.04 23.15
N ASP A 88 22.33 -5.06 23.61
CA ASP A 88 20.93 -4.85 23.19
C ASP A 88 20.77 -4.25 21.78
N GLU A 89 21.86 -3.76 21.18
CA GLU A 89 21.90 -3.20 19.83
C GLU A 89 22.36 -4.20 18.76
N GLN A 90 22.68 -5.44 19.13
CA GLN A 90 23.17 -6.47 18.21
C GLN A 90 22.12 -6.92 17.19
N TRP A 91 20.83 -6.80 17.50
CA TRP A 91 19.75 -7.15 16.58
C TRP A 91 19.47 -5.97 15.64
N VAL A 92 19.94 -6.08 14.40
CA VAL A 92 19.70 -5.09 13.35
C VAL A 92 18.70 -5.61 12.33
N LEU A 93 17.80 -4.75 11.86
CA LEU A 93 16.96 -5.06 10.70
C LEU A 93 17.66 -4.60 9.43
N LYS A 94 17.78 -5.51 8.47
CA LYS A 94 18.26 -5.23 7.13
C LYS A 94 17.17 -5.57 6.13
N SER A 95 17.05 -4.82 5.06
CA SER A 95 16.23 -5.19 3.91
C SER A 95 17.04 -5.05 2.64
N ALA A 96 16.54 -5.58 1.53
CA ALA A 96 17.21 -5.42 0.23
C ALA A 96 17.37 -3.95 -0.21
N ARG A 97 16.65 -3.01 0.41
CA ARG A 97 16.63 -1.58 0.04
C ARG A 97 17.21 -0.66 1.10
N VAL A 98 17.25 -1.09 2.36
CA VAL A 98 17.74 -0.29 3.48
C VAL A 98 18.81 -1.11 4.19
N ALA A 99 20.03 -0.57 4.21
CA ALA A 99 21.19 -1.24 4.77
C ALA A 99 20.93 -1.66 6.22
N GLU A 100 20.45 -0.72 7.05
CA GLU A 100 20.11 -0.95 8.45
C GLU A 100 19.03 0.04 8.91
N PHE A 101 18.07 -0.45 9.69
CA PHE A 101 17.05 0.39 10.34
C PHE A 101 16.60 -0.23 11.66
N LYS A 102 15.95 0.58 12.50
CA LYS A 102 15.43 0.12 13.81
C LYS A 102 14.02 -0.45 13.65
N PRO A 103 13.62 -1.42 14.49
CA PRO A 103 12.23 -1.85 14.56
C PRO A 103 11.33 -0.68 14.94
N LEU A 104 10.09 -0.69 14.47
CA LEU A 104 9.07 0.24 14.97
C LEU A 104 8.81 -0.02 16.45
N THR A 105 8.63 1.04 17.22
CA THR A 105 8.03 0.95 18.55
C THR A 105 6.58 0.47 18.44
N ALA A 106 6.04 -0.08 19.53
CA ALA A 106 4.63 -0.50 19.58
C ALA A 106 3.65 0.65 19.24
N LYS A 107 4.00 1.88 19.61
CA LYS A 107 3.22 3.08 19.30
C LYS A 107 3.25 3.39 17.80
N GLU A 108 4.42 3.40 17.18
CA GLU A 108 4.57 3.64 15.74
C GLU A 108 3.87 2.56 14.92
N GLY A 109 4.05 1.29 15.30
CA GLY A 109 3.34 0.16 14.68
C GLY A 109 1.82 0.32 14.76
N SER A 110 1.31 0.72 15.92
CA SER A 110 -0.13 0.96 16.12
C SER A 110 -0.67 2.10 15.25
N VAL A 111 0.08 3.20 15.11
CA VAL A 111 -0.26 4.32 14.21
C VAL A 111 -0.25 3.87 12.75
N LEU A 112 0.73 3.07 12.33
CA LEU A 112 0.82 2.54 10.97
C LEU A 112 -0.38 1.64 10.62
N VAL A 113 -0.77 0.75 11.54
CA VAL A 113 -1.95 -0.12 11.38
C VAL A 113 -3.23 0.70 11.33
N ALA A 114 -3.43 1.63 12.26
CA ALA A 114 -4.60 2.49 12.28
C ALA A 114 -4.73 3.32 10.99
N THR A 115 -3.62 3.88 10.52
CA THR A 115 -3.56 4.63 9.26
C THR A 115 -3.89 3.74 8.07
N THR A 116 -3.28 2.55 7.99
CA THR A 116 -3.57 1.57 6.93
C THR A 116 -5.07 1.24 6.89
N ASN A 117 -5.67 0.96 8.05
CA ASN A 117 -7.09 0.63 8.15
C ASN A 117 -8.00 1.79 7.74
N ARG A 118 -7.66 3.03 8.12
CA ARG A 118 -8.39 4.25 7.71
C ARG A 118 -8.36 4.40 6.19
N LEU A 119 -7.18 4.26 5.58
CA LEU A 119 -7.00 4.37 4.13
C LEU A 119 -7.72 3.24 3.39
N SER A 120 -7.68 2.02 3.91
CA SER A 120 -8.40 0.86 3.36
C SER A 120 -9.91 1.09 3.32
N LYS A 121 -10.49 1.64 4.40
CA LYS A 121 -11.92 1.99 4.44
C LYS A 121 -12.27 3.03 3.37
N ARG A 122 -11.43 4.07 3.22
CA ARG A 122 -11.61 5.11 2.21
C ARG A 122 -11.49 4.55 0.78
N ALA A 123 -10.48 3.70 0.52
CA ALA A 123 -10.30 3.04 -0.77
C ALA A 123 -11.53 2.22 -1.17
N LYS A 124 -12.09 1.45 -0.22
CA LYS A 124 -13.32 0.68 -0.44
C LYS A 124 -14.52 1.57 -0.78
N ALA A 125 -14.67 2.71 -0.11
CA ALA A 125 -15.74 3.66 -0.41
C ALA A 125 -15.59 4.30 -1.81
N LEU A 126 -14.37 4.67 -2.20
CA LEU A 126 -14.09 5.23 -3.53
C LEU A 126 -14.25 4.19 -4.65
N SER A 127 -13.90 2.93 -4.39
CA SER A 127 -14.08 1.84 -5.36
C SER A 127 -15.56 1.67 -5.75
N ALA A 128 -16.49 1.84 -4.79
CA ALA A 128 -17.92 1.77 -5.07
C ALA A 128 -18.43 2.94 -5.93
N ARG A 129 -17.78 4.10 -5.83
CA ARG A 129 -18.07 5.28 -6.69
C ARG A 129 -17.45 5.18 -8.08
N ALA A 130 -16.36 4.44 -8.22
CA ALA A 130 -15.59 4.34 -9.46
C ALA A 130 -16.23 3.42 -10.50
N SER A 131 -17.02 2.44 -10.06
CA SER A 131 -18.03 1.82 -10.92
C SER A 131 -19.06 2.86 -11.27
N GLY A 132 -19.18 3.21 -12.55
CA GLY A 132 -20.18 4.16 -13.05
C GLY A 132 -21.63 3.80 -12.65
N PRO A 133 -22.60 4.67 -12.97
CA PRO A 133 -24.01 4.38 -12.73
C PRO A 133 -24.47 3.10 -13.44
#